data_AF-A0A3D8PS28-F1
#
_entry.id   AF-A0A3D8PS28-F1
#
_cell.length_a   1.000
_cell.length_b   1.000
_cell.length_c   1.000
_cell.angle_alpha   90.00
_cell.angle_beta   90.00
_cell.angle_gamma   90.00
#
_symmetry.space_group_name_H-M   'P 1'
#
loop_
_entity.id
_entity.type
_entity.pdbx_description
1 polymer ?
#
loop_
_entity_poly.entity_id
_entity_poly.type
_entity_poly.pdbx_seq_one_letter_code
_entity_poly.pdbx_strand_id
1 'polypeptide(L)'
;MIYTETKDYIFSEIGKRVHAKKYELNLTYYQLAGYENKADYDGHQKDLTQDSKEDRQLRYAKYDLSIIKNIAGGKAYPKKNPNLISDSLLLHLTKELGFKKDKRKLLWGDFENSDLSKVLFEKLLLDVLYGDDDKLKETYNNVLFDYVPYAEYHSYWQMFMLGEIEMSKFPNSQLSISSHFYNLKEDDIFEKYESIQKNAIEFLYFKCGKQFHILFVDFIMQEGESLKKLDRKLNSFGSRLTGFLLNYVPDKDSLGLRARNIIISDYKKFGTLIAKEMKGEPWTLDEHTLKLLVESSLAYIKELKRVQAIELEVINKYNFSGKKSDDVD
;
A
#
# COMPACT_ATOMS: atom_id res chain seq x y z
N MET A 1 8.32 -7.23 10.54
CA MET A 1 7.36 -6.18 10.98
C MET A 1 6.53 -5.87 9.75
N ILE A 2 5.21 -6.00 9.81
CA ILE A 2 4.38 -6.01 8.59
C ILE A 2 4.27 -4.61 7.98
N TYR A 3 3.97 -3.58 8.78
CA TYR A 3 3.60 -2.24 8.28
C TYR A 3 4.75 -1.24 8.26
N THR A 4 5.82 -1.52 7.50
CA THR A 4 7.03 -0.69 7.50
C THR A 4 6.85 0.58 6.68
N GLU A 5 6.36 0.47 5.44
CA GLU A 5 6.15 1.65 4.57
C GLU A 5 5.08 2.58 5.12
N THR A 6 4.03 2.01 5.70
CA THR A 6 2.96 2.77 6.37
C THR A 6 3.54 3.60 7.51
N LYS A 7 4.38 2.99 8.36
CA LYS A 7 5.02 3.67 9.49
C LYS A 7 5.95 4.78 9.03
N ASP A 8 6.79 4.51 8.04
CA ASP A 8 7.74 5.49 7.52
C ASP A 8 7.03 6.69 6.89
N TYR A 9 5.90 6.44 6.20
CA TYR A 9 5.06 7.51 5.69
C TYR A 9 4.45 8.37 6.81
N ILE A 10 3.89 7.76 7.86
CA ILE A 10 3.38 8.49 9.03
C ILE A 10 4.48 9.38 9.61
N PHE A 11 5.70 8.85 9.77
CA PHE A 11 6.82 9.62 10.29
C PHE A 11 7.23 10.77 9.37
N SER A 12 7.25 10.53 8.06
CA SER A 12 7.52 11.57 7.05
C SER A 12 6.53 12.72 7.13
N GLU A 13 5.23 12.43 7.21
CA GLU A 13 4.18 13.45 7.30
C GLU A 13 4.27 14.27 8.59
N ILE A 14 4.63 13.64 9.71
CA ILE A 14 4.91 14.37 10.96
C ILE A 14 6.08 15.33 10.77
N GLY A 15 7.17 14.88 10.14
CA GLY A 15 8.32 15.72 9.84
C GLY A 15 7.96 16.92 8.97
N LYS A 16 7.19 16.71 7.90
CA LYS A 16 6.68 17.78 7.03
C LYS A 16 5.88 18.82 7.80
N ARG A 17 4.98 18.40 8.70
CA ARG A 17 4.17 19.33 9.53
C ARG A 17 5.03 20.14 10.49
N VAL A 18 6.01 19.50 11.14
CA VAL A 18 6.98 20.22 12.00
C VAL A 18 7.76 21.25 11.19
N HIS A 19 8.24 20.86 10.00
CA HIS A 19 9.02 21.74 9.14
C HIS A 19 8.20 22.94 8.65
N ALA A 20 6.97 22.69 8.19
CA ALA A 20 6.05 23.73 7.74
C ALA A 20 5.73 24.74 8.84
N LYS A 21 5.33 24.26 10.04
CA LYS A 21 5.01 25.14 11.18
C LYS A 21 6.21 25.92 11.70
N LYS A 22 7.39 25.29 11.72
CA LYS A 22 8.64 25.98 12.06
C LYS A 22 8.86 27.20 11.17
N TYR A 23 8.68 27.07 9.85
CA TYR A 23 8.83 28.21 8.93
C TYR A 23 7.72 29.24 9.09
N GLU A 24 6.47 28.81 9.20
CA GLU A 24 5.33 29.69 9.42
C GLU A 24 5.52 30.60 10.65
N LEU A 25 6.09 30.06 11.72
CA LEU A 25 6.32 30.77 12.98
C LEU A 25 7.71 31.43 13.07
N ASN A 26 8.52 31.36 12.00
CA ASN A 26 9.90 31.84 11.98
C ASN A 26 10.77 31.32 13.15
N LEU A 27 10.60 30.05 13.50
CA LEU A 27 11.32 29.40 14.60
C LEU A 27 12.61 28.73 14.12
N THR A 28 13.61 28.74 14.99
CA THR A 28 14.81 27.91 14.85
C THR A 28 14.62 26.55 15.51
N TYR A 29 15.43 25.55 15.13
CA TYR A 29 15.42 24.27 15.83
C TYR A 29 15.90 24.38 17.29
N TYR A 30 16.68 25.42 17.61
CA TYR A 30 17.08 25.72 19.00
C TYR A 30 15.87 26.12 19.84
N GLN A 31 15.02 27.01 19.30
CA GLN A 31 13.76 27.41 19.96
C GLN A 31 12.79 26.24 20.12
N LEU A 32 12.66 25.38 19.11
CA LEU A 32 11.87 24.15 19.24
C LEU A 32 12.44 23.17 20.29
N ALA A 33 13.75 23.21 20.52
CA ALA A 33 14.41 22.44 21.57
C ALA A 33 14.32 23.09 22.96
N GLY A 34 13.71 24.28 23.08
CA GLY A 34 13.57 25.03 24.34
C GLY A 34 14.71 25.99 24.65
N TYR A 35 15.58 26.29 23.69
CA TYR A 35 16.67 27.28 23.82
C TYR A 35 16.29 28.61 23.20
N GLU A 36 16.76 29.73 23.74
CA GLU A 36 16.47 31.05 23.17
C GLU A 36 17.09 31.22 21.79
N ASN A 37 18.33 30.76 21.63
CA ASN A 37 19.11 30.87 20.40
C ASN A 37 20.30 29.88 20.41
N LYS A 38 21.15 29.96 19.37
CA LYS A 38 22.34 29.13 19.27
C LYS A 38 23.36 29.36 20.40
N ALA A 39 23.51 30.61 20.87
CA ALA A 39 24.46 30.92 21.94
C ALA A 39 24.03 30.30 23.28
N ASP A 40 22.73 30.32 23.60
CA ASP A 40 22.16 29.61 24.77
C ASP A 40 22.43 28.09 24.67
N TYR A 41 22.25 27.50 23.48
CA TYR A 41 22.58 26.09 23.26
C TYR A 41 24.07 25.78 23.44
N ASP A 42 24.95 26.57 22.83
CA ASP A 42 26.40 26.36 22.87
C ASP A 42 26.96 26.59 24.29
N GLY A 43 26.39 27.52 25.05
CA GLY A 43 26.72 27.74 26.47
C GLY A 43 26.31 26.55 27.34
N HIS A 44 25.09 26.06 27.16
CA HIS A 44 24.57 24.90 27.89
C HIS A 44 25.36 23.60 27.63
N GLN A 45 26.01 23.45 26.48
CA GLN A 45 26.89 22.31 26.18
C GLN A 45 28.22 22.36 26.96
N LYS A 46 28.68 23.54 27.37
CA LYS A 46 29.97 23.74 28.05
C LYS A 46 29.89 23.52 29.56
N ASP A 47 28.74 23.83 30.18
CA ASP A 47 28.51 23.70 31.62
C ASP A 47 28.25 22.27 32.13
N LEU A 48 28.23 21.28 31.23
CA LEU A 48 27.99 19.86 31.54
C LEU A 48 29.01 19.24 32.52
N THR A 49 30.10 19.94 32.84
CA THR A 49 31.17 19.47 33.75
C THR A 49 31.04 19.98 35.19
N GLN A 50 30.12 20.90 35.50
CA GLN A 50 29.97 21.49 36.85
C GLN A 50 28.52 21.89 37.17
N ASP A 51 27.65 20.92 37.45
CA ASP A 51 26.22 21.24 37.66
C ASP A 51 25.75 21.24 39.13
N SER A 52 25.03 22.30 39.50
CA SER A 52 24.24 22.39 40.74
C SER A 52 22.90 21.62 40.63
N LYS A 53 22.16 21.51 41.75
CA LYS A 53 20.85 20.84 41.80
C LYS A 53 19.74 21.60 41.05
N GLU A 54 19.85 22.92 40.93
CA GLU A 54 18.87 23.79 40.25
C GLU A 54 19.04 23.73 38.73
N ASP A 55 20.28 23.63 38.24
CA ASP A 55 20.60 23.40 36.82
C ASP A 55 20.11 22.03 36.30
N ARG A 56 19.89 21.07 37.20
CA ARG A 56 19.23 19.80 36.87
C ARG A 56 17.74 19.95 36.65
N GLN A 57 17.07 20.89 37.31
CA GLN A 57 15.63 21.13 37.13
C GLN A 57 15.32 21.87 35.84
N LEU A 58 16.12 22.88 35.47
CA LEU A 58 16.04 23.59 34.18
C LEU A 58 16.26 22.67 32.97
N ARG A 59 17.09 21.63 33.13
CA ARG A 59 17.32 20.61 32.09
C ARG A 59 16.09 19.79 31.72
N TYR A 60 15.09 19.66 32.59
CA TYR A 60 13.87 18.92 32.24
C TYR A 60 13.00 19.67 31.22
N ALA A 61 13.28 20.95 30.94
CA ALA A 61 12.53 21.76 29.97
C ALA A 61 13.17 21.81 28.56
N LYS A 62 14.45 21.42 28.42
CA LYS A 62 15.20 21.52 27.15
C LYS A 62 15.45 20.13 26.54
N TYR A 63 15.40 20.04 25.22
CA TYR A 63 15.52 18.79 24.47
C TYR A 63 16.79 18.75 23.61
N ASP A 64 17.29 17.55 23.31
CA ASP A 64 18.42 17.38 22.39
C ASP A 64 18.04 17.89 20.99
N LEU A 65 18.81 18.86 20.49
CA LEU A 65 18.63 19.46 19.16
C LEU A 65 18.64 18.42 18.03
N SER A 66 19.46 17.37 18.17
CA SER A 66 19.54 16.29 17.19
C SER A 66 18.22 15.51 17.11
N ILE A 67 17.53 15.31 18.24
CA ILE A 67 16.21 14.66 18.27
C ILE A 67 15.17 15.53 17.55
N ILE A 68 15.17 16.85 17.78
CA ILE A 68 14.27 17.77 17.08
C ILE A 68 14.48 17.72 15.56
N LYS A 69 15.75 17.77 15.12
CA LYS A 69 16.10 17.67 13.70
C LYS A 69 15.68 16.33 13.10
N ASN A 70 15.83 15.23 13.83
CA ASN A 70 15.41 13.91 13.38
C ASN A 70 13.88 13.83 13.23
N ILE A 71 13.12 14.37 14.18
CA ILE A 71 11.66 14.45 14.09
C ILE A 71 11.23 15.27 12.87
N ALA A 72 11.83 16.45 12.67
CA ALA A 72 11.53 17.29 11.51
C ALA A 72 11.91 16.61 10.18
N GLY A 73 12.90 15.73 10.20
CA GLY A 73 13.26 14.88 9.06
C GLY A 73 12.42 13.60 8.93
N GLY A 74 11.48 13.33 9.83
CA GLY A 74 10.68 12.10 9.86
C GLY A 74 11.51 10.83 10.14
N LYS A 75 12.65 10.94 10.82
CA LYS A 75 13.59 9.83 11.05
C LYS A 75 13.54 9.33 12.48
N ALA A 76 13.23 8.04 12.65
CA ALA A 76 13.32 7.34 13.92
C ALA A 76 14.58 6.47 13.99
N TYR A 77 15.29 6.52 15.12
CA TYR A 77 16.46 5.69 15.37
C TYR A 77 16.22 4.80 16.59
N PRO A 78 16.44 3.47 16.50
CA PRO A 78 16.10 2.52 17.57
C PRO A 78 16.69 2.88 18.94
N LYS A 79 17.91 3.42 18.97
CA LYS A 79 18.62 3.76 20.21
C LYS A 79 18.40 5.20 20.70
N LYS A 80 17.84 6.09 19.89
CA LYS A 80 17.71 7.53 20.22
C LYS A 80 16.24 7.97 20.33
N ASN A 81 15.43 7.64 19.34
CA ASN A 81 14.01 8.01 19.25
C ASN A 81 13.20 6.91 18.56
N PRO A 82 13.06 5.72 19.19
CA PRO A 82 12.46 4.54 18.56
C PRO A 82 11.01 4.72 18.10
N ASN A 83 10.26 5.63 18.74
CA ASN A 83 8.87 5.94 18.38
C ASN A 83 8.76 7.29 17.64
N LEU A 84 9.83 7.76 17.00
CA LEU A 84 10.01 9.12 16.45
C LEU A 84 9.98 10.24 17.52
N ILE A 85 8.92 10.32 18.31
CA ILE A 85 8.66 11.34 19.33
C ILE A 85 8.18 10.72 20.65
N SER A 86 8.69 11.17 21.79
CA SER A 86 8.20 10.77 23.11
C SER A 86 6.97 11.58 23.53
N ASP A 87 6.15 11.08 24.47
CA ASP A 87 4.93 11.78 24.90
C ASP A 87 5.22 13.17 25.51
N SER A 88 6.33 13.30 26.24
CA SER A 88 6.75 14.60 26.80
C SER A 88 7.15 15.58 25.69
N LEU A 89 7.97 15.13 24.72
CA LEU A 89 8.39 15.96 23.60
C LEU A 89 7.24 16.30 22.65
N LEU A 90 6.27 15.39 22.50
CA LEU A 90 5.02 15.64 21.78
C LEU A 90 4.23 16.77 22.41
N LEU A 91 4.06 16.75 23.74
CA LEU A 91 3.38 17.84 24.45
C LEU A 91 4.11 19.19 24.24
N HIS A 92 5.43 19.19 24.36
CA HIS A 92 6.27 20.36 24.12
C HIS A 92 6.11 20.91 22.70
N LEU A 93 6.37 20.09 21.68
CA LEU A 93 6.28 20.52 20.27
C LEU A 93 4.86 20.93 19.87
N THR A 94 3.82 20.29 20.41
CA THR A 94 2.43 20.69 20.15
C THR A 94 2.15 22.11 20.67
N LYS A 95 2.78 22.51 21.78
CA LYS A 95 2.68 23.87 22.33
C LYS A 95 3.49 24.85 21.49
N GLU A 96 4.78 24.58 21.27
CA GLU A 96 5.70 25.51 20.60
C GLU A 96 5.32 25.74 19.12
N LEU A 97 4.76 24.74 18.45
CA LEU A 97 4.31 24.86 17.06
C LEU A 97 2.86 25.36 16.92
N GLY A 98 2.21 25.79 18.01
CA GLY A 98 0.91 26.44 17.96
C GLY A 98 -0.29 25.53 17.65
N PHE A 99 -0.18 24.21 17.89
CA PHE A 99 -1.26 23.25 17.63
C PHE A 99 -2.38 23.26 18.71
N LYS A 100 -2.54 24.34 19.48
CA LYS A 100 -3.58 24.48 20.53
C LYS A 100 -3.66 23.30 21.52
N LYS A 101 -2.54 22.63 21.80
CA LYS A 101 -2.44 21.40 22.62
C LYS A 101 -3.12 20.16 22.01
N ASP A 102 -3.55 20.22 20.75
CA ASP A 102 -4.08 19.08 20.02
C ASP A 102 -2.93 18.26 19.40
N LYS A 103 -2.58 17.17 20.09
CA LYS A 103 -1.54 16.24 19.64
C LYS A 103 -1.89 15.56 18.32
N ARG A 104 -3.18 15.30 18.06
CA ARG A 104 -3.61 14.62 16.83
C ARG A 104 -3.32 15.47 15.60
N LYS A 105 -3.46 16.80 15.70
CA LYS A 105 -3.10 17.71 14.60
C LYS A 105 -1.62 17.67 14.26
N LEU A 106 -0.73 17.52 15.25
CA LEU A 106 0.69 17.34 14.96
C LEU A 106 0.96 15.96 14.33
N LEU A 107 0.39 14.90 14.90
CA LEU A 107 0.68 13.51 14.51
C LEU A 107 0.01 13.09 13.20
N TRP A 108 -1.20 13.57 12.92
CA TRP A 108 -2.07 13.12 11.84
C TRP A 108 -2.60 14.26 10.95
N GLY A 109 -2.40 15.53 11.32
CA GLY A 109 -2.88 16.66 10.54
C GLY A 109 -4.40 16.78 10.57
N ASP A 110 -4.98 17.24 9.46
CA ASP A 110 -6.43 17.29 9.24
C ASP A 110 -6.92 15.95 8.66
N PHE A 111 -6.78 14.89 9.44
CA PHE A 111 -7.01 13.51 8.98
C PHE A 111 -8.48 13.22 8.59
N GLU A 112 -9.42 14.04 9.04
CA GLU A 112 -10.85 13.95 8.70
C GLU A 112 -11.14 14.49 7.30
N ASN A 113 -10.41 15.53 6.86
CA ASN A 113 -10.71 16.23 5.60
C ASN A 113 -9.61 16.08 4.53
N SER A 114 -8.57 15.30 4.80
CA SER A 114 -7.45 15.06 3.88
C SER A 114 -7.45 13.68 3.25
N ASP A 115 -6.69 13.54 2.17
CA ASP A 115 -6.45 12.26 1.48
C ASP A 115 -5.58 11.28 2.28
N LEU A 116 -5.22 11.61 3.53
CA LEU A 116 -4.38 10.76 4.39
C LEU A 116 -4.94 9.33 4.51
N SER A 117 -6.26 9.20 4.64
CA SER A 117 -6.91 7.89 4.69
C SER A 117 -6.68 7.07 3.42
N LYS A 118 -6.82 7.67 2.23
CA LYS A 118 -6.56 7.00 0.95
C LYS A 118 -5.10 6.54 0.86
N VAL A 119 -4.16 7.42 1.17
CA VAL A 119 -2.73 7.08 1.06
C VAL A 119 -2.35 5.98 2.05
N LEU A 120 -2.89 6.01 3.27
CA LEU A 120 -2.62 4.96 4.25
C LEU A 120 -3.32 3.64 3.89
N PHE A 121 -4.49 3.67 3.27
CA PHE A 121 -5.11 2.48 2.72
C PHE A 121 -4.16 1.78 1.72
N GLU A 122 -3.68 2.54 0.73
CA GLU A 122 -2.75 2.02 -0.28
C GLU A 122 -1.50 1.42 0.37
N LYS A 123 -0.86 2.14 1.28
CA LYS A 123 0.36 1.68 1.97
C LYS A 123 0.16 0.44 2.83
N LEU A 124 -0.96 0.35 3.54
CA LEU A 124 -1.29 -0.82 4.35
C LEU A 124 -1.47 -2.07 3.48
N LEU A 125 -2.05 -1.92 2.29
CA LEU A 125 -2.19 -3.02 1.34
C LEU A 125 -0.84 -3.43 0.75
N LEU A 126 -0.01 -2.47 0.34
CA LEU A 126 1.32 -2.73 -0.20
C LEU A 126 2.21 -3.44 0.84
N ASP A 127 2.23 -2.98 2.09
CA ASP A 127 2.96 -3.62 3.19
C ASP A 127 2.56 -5.10 3.38
N VAL A 128 1.28 -5.44 3.16
CA VAL A 128 0.81 -6.83 3.21
C VAL A 128 1.23 -7.61 1.97
N LEU A 129 0.98 -7.06 0.78
CA LEU A 129 1.21 -7.73 -0.51
C LEU A 129 2.68 -8.03 -0.77
N TYR A 130 3.58 -7.15 -0.31
CA TYR A 130 5.03 -7.30 -0.40
C TYR A 130 5.68 -7.82 0.89
N GLY A 131 4.87 -8.19 1.90
CA GLY A 131 5.34 -8.71 3.17
C GLY A 131 5.80 -10.18 3.11
N ASP A 132 5.88 -10.85 4.27
CA ASP A 132 6.31 -12.25 4.37
C ASP A 132 5.16 -13.23 4.71
N ASP A 133 3.95 -12.73 4.99
CA ASP A 133 2.80 -13.56 5.38
C ASP A 133 1.99 -13.98 4.15
N ASP A 134 2.31 -15.14 3.59
CA ASP A 134 1.70 -15.63 2.34
C ASP A 134 0.19 -15.83 2.44
N LYS A 135 -0.33 -16.23 3.61
CA LYS A 135 -1.78 -16.38 3.82
C LYS A 135 -2.48 -15.02 3.79
N LEU A 136 -1.85 -14.01 4.39
CA LEU A 136 -2.39 -12.66 4.38
C LEU A 136 -2.31 -12.04 2.97
N LYS A 137 -1.21 -12.27 2.23
CA LYS A 137 -1.10 -11.90 0.81
C LYS A 137 -2.21 -12.50 -0.02
N GLU A 138 -2.43 -13.80 0.09
CA GLU A 138 -3.50 -14.51 -0.64
C GLU A 138 -4.87 -13.91 -0.32
N THR A 139 -5.13 -13.63 0.97
CA THR A 139 -6.37 -12.98 1.40
C THR A 139 -6.56 -11.63 0.71
N TYR A 140 -5.52 -10.81 0.59
CA TYR A 140 -5.61 -9.49 -0.02
C TYR A 140 -5.71 -9.59 -1.55
N ASN A 141 -4.94 -10.48 -2.19
CA ASN A 141 -5.05 -10.77 -3.62
C ASN A 141 -6.48 -11.20 -4.00
N ASN A 142 -7.11 -12.04 -3.17
CA ASN A 142 -8.50 -12.49 -3.38
C ASN A 142 -9.49 -11.33 -3.41
N VAL A 143 -9.33 -10.33 -2.55
CA VAL A 143 -10.18 -9.12 -2.57
C VAL A 143 -9.93 -8.29 -3.85
N LEU A 144 -8.69 -8.22 -4.31
CA LEU A 144 -8.31 -7.48 -5.51
C LEU A 144 -8.77 -8.14 -6.82
N PHE A 145 -9.12 -9.43 -6.82
CA PHE A 145 -9.63 -10.14 -8.00
C PHE A 145 -10.98 -9.64 -8.53
N ASP A 146 -11.63 -8.70 -7.85
CA ASP A 146 -12.81 -8.05 -8.41
C ASP A 146 -12.46 -7.12 -9.59
N TYR A 147 -11.22 -6.63 -9.66
CA TYR A 147 -10.72 -5.83 -10.79
C TYR A 147 -10.25 -6.74 -11.92
N VAL A 148 -10.91 -6.69 -13.08
CA VAL A 148 -10.71 -7.62 -14.22
C VAL A 148 -9.27 -7.62 -14.72
N PRO A 149 -8.61 -6.48 -14.97
CA PRO A 149 -7.21 -6.49 -15.43
C PRO A 149 -6.27 -7.15 -14.42
N TYR A 150 -6.50 -6.95 -13.12
CA TYR A 150 -5.69 -7.58 -12.09
C TYR A 150 -5.95 -9.07 -11.96
N ALA A 151 -7.22 -9.49 -11.98
CA ALA A 151 -7.59 -10.89 -11.97
C ALA A 151 -6.96 -11.66 -13.15
N GLU A 152 -6.91 -11.06 -14.33
CA GLU A 152 -6.23 -11.61 -15.50
C GLU A 152 -4.71 -11.67 -15.31
N TYR A 153 -4.05 -10.54 -15.08
CA TYR A 153 -2.59 -10.49 -15.03
C TYR A 153 -2.00 -11.27 -13.85
N HIS A 154 -2.70 -11.29 -12.71
CA HIS A 154 -2.31 -12.14 -11.59
C HIS A 154 -2.48 -13.62 -11.90
N SER A 155 -3.50 -14.01 -12.68
CA SER A 155 -3.61 -15.40 -13.15
C SER A 155 -2.42 -15.78 -14.03
N TYR A 156 -2.02 -14.91 -14.96
CA TYR A 156 -0.82 -15.15 -15.78
C TYR A 156 0.45 -15.23 -14.94
N TRP A 157 0.61 -14.33 -13.96
CA TRP A 157 1.74 -14.35 -13.03
C TRP A 157 1.83 -15.67 -12.27
N GLN A 158 0.72 -16.17 -11.72
CA GLN A 158 0.69 -17.44 -10.99
C GLN A 158 0.92 -18.65 -11.89
N MET A 159 0.43 -18.62 -13.14
CA MET A 159 0.58 -19.71 -14.09
C MET A 159 2.00 -19.80 -14.67
N PHE A 160 2.62 -18.65 -14.99
CA PHE A 160 3.83 -18.63 -15.81
C PHE A 160 5.08 -18.12 -15.07
N MET A 161 4.94 -17.26 -14.07
CA MET A 161 6.09 -16.69 -13.35
C MET A 161 6.37 -17.42 -12.03
N LEU A 162 5.33 -17.72 -11.26
CA LEU A 162 5.47 -18.42 -9.98
C LEU A 162 5.29 -19.94 -10.09
N GLY A 163 4.53 -20.41 -11.07
CA GLY A 163 4.19 -21.83 -11.21
C GLY A 163 3.27 -22.36 -10.11
N GLU A 164 2.54 -21.50 -9.41
CA GLU A 164 1.56 -21.86 -8.39
C GLU A 164 0.34 -22.59 -8.98
N ILE A 165 0.02 -22.27 -10.24
CA ILE A 165 -1.04 -22.94 -10.99
C ILE A 165 -0.38 -23.90 -11.98
N GLU A 166 -0.57 -25.20 -11.78
CA GLU A 166 -0.03 -26.22 -12.67
C GLU A 166 -0.55 -26.04 -14.11
N MET A 167 0.40 -25.93 -15.04
CA MET A 167 0.16 -25.80 -16.47
C MET A 167 0.50 -27.10 -17.21
N SER A 168 -0.09 -27.27 -18.39
CA SER A 168 0.21 -28.39 -19.27
C SER A 168 1.71 -28.48 -19.58
N LYS A 169 2.25 -29.70 -19.60
CA LYS A 169 3.67 -29.97 -19.79
C LYS A 169 4.02 -30.21 -21.26
N PHE A 170 5.27 -29.92 -21.61
CA PHE A 170 5.81 -30.32 -22.91
C PHE A 170 5.73 -31.85 -23.07
N PRO A 171 5.49 -32.35 -24.30
CA PRO A 171 5.55 -33.77 -24.60
C PRO A 171 6.82 -34.43 -24.07
N ASN A 172 6.66 -35.54 -23.35
CA ASN A 172 7.77 -36.35 -22.81
C ASN A 172 8.73 -35.57 -21.90
N SER A 173 8.25 -34.51 -21.25
CA SER A 173 9.04 -33.66 -20.36
C SER A 173 8.26 -33.35 -19.08
N GLN A 174 9.00 -32.98 -18.03
CA GLN A 174 8.42 -32.47 -16.79
C GLN A 174 8.24 -30.96 -16.79
N LEU A 175 8.77 -30.28 -17.81
CA LEU A 175 8.70 -28.82 -17.95
C LEU A 175 7.31 -28.39 -18.40
N SER A 176 6.76 -27.36 -17.74
CA SER A 176 5.52 -26.71 -18.14
C SER A 176 5.69 -25.93 -19.44
N ILE A 177 4.65 -25.91 -20.28
CA ILE A 177 4.60 -25.08 -21.48
C ILE A 177 4.60 -23.61 -21.06
N SER A 178 5.57 -22.84 -21.56
CA SER A 178 5.75 -21.42 -21.23
C SER A 178 4.68 -20.52 -21.85
N SER A 179 4.58 -19.28 -21.35
CA SER A 179 3.56 -18.31 -21.79
C SER A 179 3.66 -17.98 -23.28
N HIS A 180 4.84 -18.11 -23.88
CA HIS A 180 5.10 -17.85 -25.29
C HIS A 180 4.14 -18.63 -26.21
N PHE A 181 3.88 -19.91 -25.89
CA PHE A 181 2.97 -20.75 -26.67
C PHE A 181 1.49 -20.37 -26.53
N TYR A 182 1.17 -19.53 -25.54
CA TYR A 182 -0.16 -18.93 -25.36
C TYR A 182 -0.25 -17.53 -25.97
N ASN A 183 0.73 -17.12 -26.78
CA ASN A 183 0.86 -15.76 -27.33
C ASN A 183 0.95 -14.67 -26.25
N LEU A 184 1.51 -14.99 -25.09
CA LEU A 184 1.78 -14.05 -24.01
C LEU A 184 3.28 -13.81 -23.88
N LYS A 185 3.68 -12.54 -23.79
CA LYS A 185 5.07 -12.17 -23.50
C LYS A 185 5.26 -12.08 -21.98
N GLU A 186 6.28 -12.76 -21.45
CA GLU A 186 6.60 -12.73 -20.02
C GLU A 186 6.97 -11.31 -19.56
N ASP A 187 7.71 -10.57 -20.40
CA ASP A 187 8.06 -9.17 -20.14
C ASP A 187 6.80 -8.29 -19.95
N ASP A 188 5.77 -8.47 -20.78
CA ASP A 188 4.50 -7.74 -20.65
C ASP A 188 3.80 -8.05 -19.32
N ILE A 189 3.86 -9.31 -18.88
CA ILE A 189 3.28 -9.74 -17.61
C ILE A 189 4.02 -9.05 -16.47
N PHE A 190 5.35 -9.04 -16.50
CA PHE A 190 6.20 -8.44 -15.47
C PHE A 190 6.08 -6.92 -15.40
N GLU A 191 6.27 -6.22 -16.52
CA GLU A 191 6.32 -4.76 -16.59
C GLU A 191 4.99 -4.11 -16.17
N LYS A 192 3.87 -4.76 -16.48
CA LYS A 192 2.54 -4.19 -16.22
C LYS A 192 2.01 -4.52 -14.83
N TYR A 193 2.51 -5.58 -14.20
CA TYR A 193 1.92 -6.15 -12.99
C TYR A 193 1.76 -5.12 -11.85
N GLU A 194 2.82 -4.38 -11.52
CA GLU A 194 2.81 -3.39 -10.44
C GLU A 194 1.78 -2.28 -10.70
N SER A 195 1.74 -1.76 -11.94
CA SER A 195 0.78 -0.71 -12.33
C SER A 195 -0.67 -1.20 -12.23
N ILE A 196 -0.93 -2.45 -12.62
CA ILE A 196 -2.26 -3.06 -12.58
C ILE A 196 -2.66 -3.36 -11.12
N GLN A 197 -1.73 -3.80 -10.28
CA GLN A 197 -1.97 -4.00 -8.84
C GLN A 197 -2.33 -2.68 -8.15
N LYS A 198 -1.61 -1.60 -8.47
CA LYS A 198 -1.95 -0.26 -7.96
C LYS A 198 -3.36 0.17 -8.39
N ASN A 199 -3.72 -0.05 -9.65
CA ASN A 199 -5.09 0.22 -10.12
C ASN A 199 -6.14 -0.64 -9.40
N ALA A 200 -5.83 -1.90 -9.08
CA ALA A 200 -6.73 -2.75 -8.31
C ALA A 200 -6.96 -2.22 -6.88
N ILE A 201 -5.90 -1.76 -6.22
CA ILE A 201 -5.96 -1.13 -4.90
C ILE A 201 -6.81 0.15 -4.95
N GLU A 202 -6.58 0.98 -5.97
CA GLU A 202 -7.37 2.20 -6.21
C GLU A 202 -8.86 1.88 -6.45
N PHE A 203 -9.16 0.86 -7.26
CA PHE A 203 -10.51 0.37 -7.50
C PHE A 203 -11.18 -0.14 -6.22
N LEU A 204 -10.46 -0.88 -5.39
CA LEU A 204 -10.97 -1.34 -4.10
C LEU A 204 -11.28 -0.15 -3.19
N TYR A 205 -10.38 0.83 -3.11
CA TYR A 205 -10.63 2.06 -2.34
C TYR A 205 -11.84 2.82 -2.88
N PHE A 206 -12.07 2.86 -4.19
CA PHE A 206 -13.28 3.44 -4.75
C PHE A 206 -14.55 2.76 -4.21
N LYS A 207 -14.56 1.43 -4.11
CA LYS A 207 -15.70 0.66 -3.58
C LYS A 207 -15.93 0.83 -2.08
N CYS A 208 -14.86 0.93 -1.30
CA CYS A 208 -14.92 0.82 0.17
C CYS A 208 -14.40 2.05 0.92
N GLY A 209 -13.99 3.10 0.22
CA GLY A 209 -13.16 4.20 0.75
C GLY A 209 -13.87 5.01 1.82
N LYS A 210 -15.20 5.19 1.72
CA LYS A 210 -15.99 5.89 2.74
C LYS A 210 -16.00 5.13 4.07
N GLN A 211 -16.25 3.82 4.02
CA GLN A 211 -16.28 2.97 5.20
C GLN A 211 -14.87 2.79 5.79
N PHE A 212 -13.86 2.66 4.93
CA PHE A 212 -12.47 2.67 5.38
C PHE A 212 -12.11 3.99 6.07
N HIS A 213 -12.51 5.13 5.51
CA HIS A 213 -12.24 6.44 6.10
C HIS A 213 -12.83 6.55 7.52
N ILE A 214 -14.06 6.08 7.72
CA ILE A 214 -14.68 6.00 9.06
C ILE A 214 -13.84 5.12 9.99
N LEU A 215 -13.48 3.91 9.55
CA LEU A 215 -12.67 2.97 10.32
C LEU A 215 -11.28 3.56 10.69
N PHE A 216 -10.71 4.35 9.78
CA PHE A 216 -9.44 5.05 9.98
C PHE A 216 -9.56 6.24 10.97
N VAL A 217 -10.60 7.06 10.84
CA VAL A 217 -10.90 8.15 11.78
C VAL A 217 -11.10 7.57 13.18
N ASP A 218 -11.87 6.50 13.32
CA ASP A 218 -12.08 5.81 14.60
C ASP A 218 -10.76 5.34 15.22
N PHE A 219 -9.85 4.81 14.40
CA PHE A 219 -8.52 4.41 14.85
C PHE A 219 -7.71 5.59 15.38
N ILE A 220 -7.69 6.74 14.69
CA ILE A 220 -6.99 7.94 15.16
C ILE A 220 -7.64 8.49 16.43
N MET A 221 -8.97 8.46 16.52
CA MET A 221 -9.68 8.93 17.71
C MET A 221 -9.35 8.10 18.94
N GLN A 222 -9.24 6.78 18.79
CA GLN A 222 -8.91 5.84 19.87
C GLN A 222 -7.42 5.83 20.23
N GLU A 223 -6.53 5.82 19.23
CA GLU A 223 -5.12 5.47 19.41
C GLU A 223 -4.14 6.58 18.96
N GLY A 224 -4.64 7.66 18.38
CA GLY A 224 -3.85 8.67 17.66
C GLY A 224 -3.19 9.75 18.52
N GLU A 225 -3.32 9.75 19.85
CA GLU A 225 -2.69 10.75 20.72
C GLU A 225 -1.21 10.49 21.04
N SER A 226 -0.68 9.32 20.66
CA SER A 226 0.71 8.93 20.91
C SER A 226 1.22 7.91 19.89
N LEU A 227 2.50 8.02 19.51
CA LEU A 227 3.20 7.05 18.66
C LEU A 227 3.79 5.88 19.45
N LYS A 228 3.63 5.84 20.78
CA LYS A 228 4.10 4.74 21.61
C LYS A 228 3.47 3.43 21.16
N LYS A 229 4.31 2.41 20.90
CA LYS A 229 3.88 1.09 20.41
C LYS A 229 3.09 1.17 19.08
N LEU A 230 3.43 2.11 18.20
CA LEU A 230 2.76 2.28 16.90
C LEU A 230 2.69 0.96 16.12
N ASP A 231 3.75 0.15 16.11
CA ASP A 231 3.78 -1.15 15.43
C ASP A 231 2.65 -2.08 15.91
N ARG A 232 2.41 -2.12 17.23
CA ARG A 232 1.32 -2.93 17.81
C ARG A 232 -0.05 -2.35 17.44
N LYS A 233 -0.18 -1.02 17.40
CA LYS A 233 -1.41 -0.33 17.01
C LYS A 233 -1.74 -0.59 15.53
N LEU A 234 -0.73 -0.50 14.65
CA LEU A 234 -0.86 -0.82 13.23
C LEU A 234 -1.20 -2.29 13.01
N ASN A 235 -0.58 -3.22 13.75
CA ASN A 235 -0.96 -4.64 13.67
C ASN A 235 -2.43 -4.87 14.07
N SER A 236 -2.88 -4.25 15.17
CA SER A 236 -4.28 -4.35 15.59
C SER A 236 -5.24 -3.71 14.59
N PHE A 237 -4.87 -2.58 14.00
CA PHE A 237 -5.64 -1.92 12.96
C PHE A 237 -5.69 -2.77 11.69
N GLY A 238 -4.56 -3.35 11.30
CA GLY A 238 -4.42 -4.29 10.20
C GLY A 238 -5.37 -5.47 10.32
N SER A 239 -5.47 -6.11 11.50
CA SER A 239 -6.44 -7.18 11.72
C SER A 239 -7.90 -6.74 11.57
N ARG A 240 -8.24 -5.53 12.04
CA ARG A 240 -9.58 -4.94 11.84
C ARG A 240 -9.84 -4.66 10.36
N LEU A 241 -8.84 -4.12 9.65
CA LEU A 241 -8.89 -3.88 8.22
C LEU A 241 -9.09 -5.18 7.45
N THR A 242 -8.33 -6.24 7.76
CA THR A 242 -8.50 -7.55 7.13
C THR A 242 -9.93 -8.07 7.34
N GLY A 243 -10.46 -8.03 8.57
CA GLY A 243 -11.85 -8.41 8.84
C GLY A 243 -12.87 -7.58 8.05
N PHE A 244 -12.62 -6.28 7.87
CA PHE A 244 -13.44 -5.41 7.04
C PHE A 244 -13.36 -5.77 5.55
N LEU A 245 -12.15 -5.99 5.02
CA LEU A 245 -11.90 -6.33 3.61
C LEU A 245 -12.49 -7.66 3.19
N LEU A 246 -12.66 -8.61 4.12
CA LEU A 246 -13.32 -9.89 3.83
C LEU A 246 -14.76 -9.73 3.32
N ASN A 247 -15.43 -8.61 3.64
CA ASN A 247 -16.77 -8.31 3.10
C ASN A 247 -16.75 -7.89 1.62
N TYR A 248 -15.55 -7.65 1.06
CA TYR A 248 -15.34 -7.24 -0.33
C TYR A 248 -14.70 -8.35 -1.16
N VAL A 249 -14.55 -9.56 -0.62
CA VAL A 249 -14.14 -10.72 -1.41
C VAL A 249 -15.17 -10.94 -2.51
N PRO A 250 -14.76 -10.97 -3.79
CA PRO A 250 -15.68 -11.15 -4.90
C PRO A 250 -16.37 -12.51 -4.83
N ASP A 251 -17.65 -12.52 -5.21
CA ASP A 251 -18.42 -13.74 -5.40
C ASP A 251 -18.55 -14.10 -6.89
N LYS A 252 -19.43 -15.05 -7.21
CA LYS A 252 -19.70 -15.52 -8.57
C LYS A 252 -20.17 -14.41 -9.55
N ASP A 253 -20.66 -13.29 -9.05
CA ASP A 253 -21.15 -12.19 -9.86
C ASP A 253 -20.07 -11.16 -10.21
N SER A 254 -18.88 -11.29 -9.60
CA SER A 254 -17.70 -10.50 -9.96
C SER A 254 -17.23 -10.75 -11.38
N LEU A 255 -17.03 -9.66 -12.13
CA LEU A 255 -16.46 -9.72 -13.48
C LEU A 255 -15.02 -10.27 -13.45
N GLY A 256 -14.22 -9.83 -12.48
CA GLY A 256 -12.83 -10.25 -12.37
C GLY A 256 -12.68 -11.71 -11.97
N LEU A 257 -13.50 -12.21 -11.03
CA LEU A 257 -13.48 -13.63 -10.67
C LEU A 257 -13.91 -14.53 -11.84
N ARG A 258 -14.92 -14.10 -12.61
CA ARG A 258 -15.33 -14.79 -13.85
C ARG A 258 -14.17 -14.86 -14.85
N ALA A 259 -13.50 -13.73 -15.11
CA ALA A 259 -12.36 -13.68 -16.02
C ALA A 259 -11.24 -14.64 -15.58
N ARG A 260 -10.84 -14.57 -14.30
CA ARG A 260 -9.82 -15.46 -13.71
C ARG A 260 -10.16 -16.93 -13.87
N ASN A 261 -11.38 -17.33 -13.50
CA ASN A 261 -11.80 -18.73 -13.58
C ASN A 261 -11.78 -19.27 -15.01
N ILE A 262 -12.22 -18.45 -15.98
CA ILE A 262 -12.17 -18.78 -17.40
C ILE A 262 -10.73 -18.94 -17.87
N ILE A 263 -9.85 -17.97 -17.58
CA ILE A 263 -8.43 -18.02 -17.96
C ILE A 263 -7.79 -19.32 -17.47
N ILE A 264 -7.91 -19.61 -16.17
CA ILE A 264 -7.28 -20.79 -15.57
C ILE A 264 -7.82 -22.08 -16.19
N SER A 265 -9.14 -22.22 -16.31
CA SER A 265 -9.77 -23.41 -16.92
C SER A 265 -9.31 -23.61 -18.36
N ASP A 266 -9.44 -22.57 -19.17
CA ASP A 266 -9.36 -22.71 -20.62
C ASP A 266 -7.92 -22.73 -21.10
N TYR A 267 -7.00 -22.02 -20.44
CA TYR A 267 -5.57 -22.12 -20.76
C TYR A 267 -5.00 -23.49 -20.39
N LYS A 268 -5.43 -24.11 -19.29
CA LYS A 268 -5.03 -25.49 -18.97
C LYS A 268 -5.40 -26.44 -20.12
N LYS A 269 -6.64 -26.35 -20.60
CA LYS A 269 -7.12 -27.15 -21.72
C LYS A 269 -6.39 -26.81 -23.02
N PHE A 270 -6.19 -25.53 -23.32
CA PHE A 270 -5.47 -25.09 -24.51
C PHE A 270 -4.03 -25.60 -24.54
N GLY A 271 -3.36 -25.67 -23.38
CA GLY A 271 -2.05 -26.28 -23.24
C GLY A 271 -1.98 -27.74 -23.69
N THR A 272 -3.07 -28.50 -23.53
CA THR A 272 -3.13 -29.89 -24.04
C THR A 272 -3.15 -29.94 -25.56
N LEU A 273 -3.81 -28.97 -26.21
CA LEU A 273 -3.83 -28.82 -27.66
C LEU A 273 -2.45 -28.46 -28.19
N ILE A 274 -1.78 -27.50 -27.54
CA ILE A 274 -0.40 -27.11 -27.86
C ILE A 274 0.53 -28.34 -27.77
N ALA A 275 0.43 -29.12 -26.69
CA ALA A 275 1.26 -30.32 -26.53
C ALA A 275 1.03 -31.36 -27.62
N LYS A 276 -0.22 -31.56 -28.07
CA LYS A 276 -0.54 -32.46 -29.18
C LYS A 276 -0.03 -31.97 -30.52
N GLU A 277 -0.19 -30.67 -30.78
CA GLU A 277 0.32 -30.03 -31.98
C GLU A 277 1.85 -30.20 -32.08
N MET A 278 2.58 -30.04 -30.97
CA MET A 278 4.02 -30.30 -30.90
C MET A 278 4.41 -31.75 -31.22
N LYS A 279 3.53 -32.73 -30.98
CA LYS A 279 3.76 -34.14 -31.34
C LYS A 279 3.40 -34.44 -32.79
N GLY A 280 2.80 -33.49 -33.53
CA GLY A 280 2.27 -33.72 -34.86
C GLY A 280 1.02 -34.60 -34.89
N GLU A 281 0.30 -34.70 -33.76
CA GLU A 281 -0.96 -35.44 -33.69
C GLU A 281 -2.08 -34.62 -34.36
N PRO A 282 -2.87 -35.21 -35.29
CA PRO A 282 -3.99 -34.51 -35.91
C PRO A 282 -5.07 -34.24 -34.86
N TRP A 283 -5.72 -33.08 -34.97
CA TRP A 283 -6.81 -32.72 -34.08
C TRP A 283 -8.11 -33.41 -34.48
N THR A 284 -8.85 -33.82 -33.45
CA THR A 284 -10.23 -34.29 -33.51
C THR A 284 -11.20 -33.11 -33.56
N LEU A 285 -12.47 -33.38 -33.88
CA LEU A 285 -13.53 -32.36 -33.87
C LEU A 285 -13.71 -31.73 -32.46
N ASP A 286 -13.57 -32.53 -31.41
CA ASP A 286 -13.66 -32.06 -30.03
C ASP A 286 -12.55 -31.05 -29.70
N GLU A 287 -11.36 -31.25 -30.25
CA GLU A 287 -10.20 -30.39 -30.05
C GLU A 287 -10.31 -29.08 -30.83
N HIS A 288 -10.85 -29.13 -32.05
CA HIS A 288 -11.23 -27.92 -32.77
C HIS A 288 -12.29 -27.11 -32.02
N THR A 289 -13.27 -27.79 -31.42
CA THR A 289 -14.31 -27.15 -30.59
C THR A 289 -13.69 -26.49 -29.34
N LEU A 290 -12.72 -27.16 -28.70
CA LEU A 290 -12.00 -26.63 -27.56
C LEU A 290 -11.19 -25.37 -27.92
N LYS A 291 -10.52 -25.33 -29.07
CA LYS A 291 -9.84 -24.12 -29.54
C LYS A 291 -10.83 -22.96 -29.71
N LEU A 292 -11.97 -23.22 -30.37
CA LEU A 292 -13.03 -22.22 -30.54
C LEU A 292 -13.56 -21.69 -29.20
N LEU A 293 -13.71 -22.58 -28.21
CA LEU A 293 -14.11 -22.20 -26.85
C LEU A 293 -13.09 -21.24 -26.23
N VAL A 294 -11.79 -21.56 -26.29
CA VAL A 294 -10.71 -20.71 -25.75
C VAL A 294 -10.71 -19.33 -26.43
N GLU A 295 -10.81 -19.29 -27.75
CA GLU A 295 -10.88 -18.03 -28.52
C GLU A 295 -12.11 -17.19 -28.12
N SER A 296 -13.26 -17.83 -27.94
CA SER A 296 -14.50 -17.19 -27.50
C SER A 296 -14.38 -16.65 -26.06
N SER A 297 -13.75 -17.42 -25.17
CA SER A 297 -13.47 -17.04 -23.79
C SER A 297 -12.57 -15.80 -23.71
N LEU A 298 -11.52 -15.73 -24.55
CA LEU A 298 -10.65 -14.56 -24.64
C LEU A 298 -11.39 -13.31 -25.12
N ALA A 299 -12.27 -13.46 -26.11
CA ALA A 299 -13.13 -12.37 -26.57
C ALA A 299 -14.07 -11.89 -25.45
N TYR A 300 -14.68 -12.82 -24.72
CA TYR A 300 -15.53 -12.49 -23.58
C TYR A 300 -14.79 -11.74 -22.47
N ILE A 301 -13.57 -12.17 -22.10
CA ILE A 301 -12.74 -11.46 -21.10
C ILE A 301 -12.43 -10.03 -21.55
N LYS A 302 -12.14 -9.83 -22.85
CA LYS A 302 -11.94 -8.48 -23.42
C LYS A 302 -13.19 -7.61 -23.25
N GLU A 303 -14.37 -8.16 -23.48
CA GLU A 303 -15.63 -7.43 -23.23
C GLU A 303 -15.86 -7.18 -21.74
N LEU A 304 -15.49 -8.09 -20.84
CA LEU A 304 -15.59 -7.85 -19.39
C LEU A 304 -14.74 -6.66 -18.93
N LYS A 305 -13.53 -6.51 -19.46
CA LYS A 305 -12.69 -5.31 -19.21
C LYS A 305 -13.39 -4.04 -19.67
N ARG A 306 -14.01 -4.09 -20.85
CA ARG A 306 -14.76 -2.96 -21.41
C ARG A 306 -15.96 -2.61 -20.55
N VAL A 307 -16.72 -3.60 -20.09
CA VAL A 307 -17.85 -3.39 -19.15
C VAL A 307 -17.36 -2.69 -17.90
N GLN A 308 -16.31 -3.19 -17.26
CA GLN A 308 -15.76 -2.59 -16.03
C GLN A 308 -15.23 -1.16 -16.27
N ALA A 309 -14.59 -0.90 -17.42
CA ALA A 309 -14.17 0.45 -17.78
C ALA A 309 -15.37 1.40 -17.94
N ILE A 310 -16.46 0.97 -18.59
CA ILE A 310 -17.69 1.76 -18.73
C ILE A 310 -18.34 2.00 -17.36
N GLU A 311 -18.42 0.97 -16.50
CA GLU A 311 -18.94 1.10 -15.14
C GLU A 311 -18.15 2.14 -14.34
N LEU A 312 -16.82 2.17 -14.48
CA LEU A 312 -15.98 3.12 -13.77
C LEU A 312 -16.08 4.53 -14.35
N GLU A 313 -15.91 4.69 -15.66
CA GLU A 313 -15.77 6.01 -16.29
C GLU A 313 -17.12 6.69 -16.51
N VAL A 314 -18.12 5.94 -16.99
CA VAL A 314 -19.40 6.51 -17.45
C VAL A 314 -20.40 6.58 -16.31
N ILE A 315 -20.54 5.49 -15.56
CA ILE A 315 -21.55 5.40 -14.49
C ILE A 315 -21.04 6.09 -13.23
N ASN A 316 -19.79 5.80 -12.87
CA ASN A 316 -19.22 6.22 -11.59
C ASN A 316 -18.31 7.45 -11.68
N LYS A 317 -18.02 7.97 -12.89
CA LYS A 317 -17.14 9.12 -13.15
C LYS A 317 -15.75 8.98 -12.51
N TYR A 318 -15.26 7.76 -12.44
CA TYR A 318 -13.98 7.42 -11.83
C TYR A 318 -12.84 7.50 -12.85
N ASN A 319 -11.77 8.22 -12.49
CA ASN A 319 -10.55 8.33 -13.29
C ASN A 319 -9.37 7.78 -12.48
N PHE A 320 -8.70 6.75 -12.99
CA PHE A 320 -7.49 6.21 -12.37
C PHE A 320 -6.36 7.25 -12.36
N SER A 321 -5.58 7.28 -11.28
CA SER A 321 -4.47 8.25 -11.14
C SER A 321 -3.35 8.05 -12.18
N GLY A 322 -3.27 6.86 -12.77
CA GLY A 322 -2.30 6.49 -13.80
C GLY A 322 -2.66 6.90 -15.23
N LYS A 323 -3.88 7.38 -15.50
CA LYS A 323 -4.22 7.95 -16.81
C LYS A 323 -3.64 9.38 -16.89
N LYS A 324 -2.34 9.49 -17.17
CA LYS A 324 -1.87 10.69 -17.87
C LYS A 324 -2.55 10.69 -19.24
N SER A 325 -3.13 11.83 -19.58
CA SER A 325 -3.73 12.11 -20.87
C SER A 325 -2.67 12.09 -21.97
N ASP A 326 -2.27 10.90 -22.41
CA ASP A 326 -1.67 10.73 -23.71
C ASP A 326 -2.84 10.58 -24.69
N ASP A 327 -3.43 11.72 -25.07
CA ASP A 327 -4.24 11.94 -26.27
C ASP A 327 -4.74 13.39 -26.27
N VAL A 328 -3.85 14.33 -26.62
CA VAL A 328 -4.19 15.59 -27.30
C VAL A 328 -2.98 15.97 -28.17
N ASP A 329 -2.95 15.45 -29.41
CA ASP A 329 -2.97 16.23 -30.66
C ASP A 329 -2.93 15.32 -31.89
#